data_AF-A0A953HI76-F1
#
_entry.id   AF-A0A953HI76-F1
#
_cell.length_a   1.000
_cell.length_b   1.000
_cell.length_c   1.000
_cell.angle_alpha   90.00
_cell.angle_beta   90.00
_cell.angle_gamma   90.00
#
_symmetry.space_group_name_H-M   'P 1'
#
loop_
_entity.id
_entity.type
_entity.pdbx_description
1 polymer ?
#
loop_
_entity_poly.entity_id
_entity_poly.type
_entity_poly.pdbx_seq_one_letter_code
_entity_poly.pdbx_strand_id
1 'polypeptide(L)'
;MKTRNKGLLLLAGISLLALAACSDEQETVIQSEEPPAAVEAPETTPGEDESADRAMRQIGEGADAILQGAGELARDARERTERLLEDAGPALDRAGEVARDIGASLDEIGKQALRDFESGVEMLQRRIEESDSTRSRPRPAIPQRCSHRPDQLRADTRAAARAGPAGVGPAYVGAWAGDAASCGAIDVEPVEMMAVITPTTIRRYESVCNFEEAAMSGGSTTLAASCIAEGDTEERQITLTMPDDDTLEIGQPGSGTAARLVRCHLPE
;
A
#
# COMPACT_ATOMS: atom_id res chain seq x y z
N MET A 1 -45.75 46.87 -29.35
CA MET A 1 -46.94 46.63 -28.49
C MET A 1 -46.55 45.52 -27.51
N LYS A 2 -46.30 45.83 -26.22
CA LYS A 2 -47.24 45.73 -25.07
C LYS A 2 -47.50 44.23 -24.74
N THR A 3 -47.15 43.60 -23.60
CA THR A 3 -46.90 44.05 -22.22
C THR A 3 -46.23 42.94 -21.36
N ARG A 4 -45.62 43.38 -20.24
CA ARG A 4 -45.03 42.66 -19.09
C ARG A 4 -46.02 41.80 -18.25
N ASN A 5 -45.50 40.81 -17.51
CA ASN A 5 -45.67 40.61 -16.05
C ASN A 5 -44.73 39.48 -15.58
N LYS A 6 -43.71 39.67 -14.71
CA LYS A 6 -43.70 39.91 -13.25
C LYS A 6 -44.36 38.81 -12.42
N GLY A 7 -43.52 38.06 -11.70
CA GLY A 7 -43.89 37.16 -10.60
C GLY A 7 -42.66 36.87 -9.74
N LEU A 8 -42.38 37.77 -8.80
CA LEU A 8 -41.37 37.69 -7.76
C LEU A 8 -42.07 37.20 -6.50
N LEU A 9 -41.57 36.17 -5.81
CA LEU A 9 -41.95 35.89 -4.42
C LEU A 9 -40.78 35.25 -3.65
N LEU A 10 -40.18 36.09 -2.81
CA LEU A 10 -39.35 35.75 -1.66
C LEU A 10 -40.21 35.08 -0.58
N LEU A 11 -39.67 34.06 0.10
CA LEU A 11 -39.96 33.81 1.51
C LEU A 11 -38.70 33.33 2.22
N ALA A 12 -38.25 34.15 3.15
CA ALA A 12 -37.26 33.83 4.16
C ALA A 12 -37.90 33.03 5.30
N GLY A 13 -37.13 32.15 5.94
CA GLY A 13 -37.52 31.47 7.17
C GLY A 13 -36.28 30.95 7.92
N ILE A 14 -35.88 31.69 8.95
CA ILE A 14 -34.81 31.39 9.90
C ILE A 14 -35.42 30.64 11.11
N SER A 15 -34.75 29.60 11.62
CA SER A 15 -34.73 29.18 13.05
C SER A 15 -33.73 28.02 13.19
N LEU A 16 -32.50 28.24 13.70
CA LEU A 16 -32.04 28.23 15.10
C LEU A 16 -32.05 26.86 15.81
N LEU A 17 -30.83 26.28 15.85
CA LEU A 17 -30.13 25.53 16.92
C LEU A 17 -30.91 25.01 18.15
N ALA A 18 -30.70 23.72 18.47
CA ALA A 18 -30.37 23.25 19.82
C ALA A 18 -29.59 21.92 19.79
N LEU A 19 -28.41 21.91 20.39
CA LEU A 19 -27.64 20.73 20.82
C LEU A 19 -28.18 20.24 22.17
N ALA A 20 -28.25 18.92 22.40
CA ALA A 20 -27.78 18.23 23.60
C ALA A 20 -28.31 16.78 23.72
N ALA A 21 -27.46 15.97 24.34
CA ALA A 21 -27.76 14.81 25.21
C ALA A 21 -27.73 13.39 24.62
N CYS A 22 -26.73 12.65 25.12
CA CYS A 22 -26.63 11.20 25.22
C CYS A 22 -27.82 10.58 25.96
N SER A 23 -28.30 9.40 25.54
CA SER A 23 -28.52 8.23 26.42
C SER A 23 -29.08 7.01 25.66
N ASP A 24 -28.52 5.86 26.03
CA ASP A 24 -29.12 4.54 26.26
C ASP A 24 -29.72 3.69 25.13
N GLU A 25 -28.95 2.63 24.82
CA GLU A 25 -29.26 1.22 25.11
C GLU A 25 -30.69 0.71 24.88
N GLN A 26 -30.82 -0.21 23.93
CA GLN A 26 -31.81 -1.27 24.02
C GLN A 26 -31.24 -2.57 23.44
N GLU A 27 -30.63 -3.35 24.33
CA GLU A 27 -30.35 -4.78 24.15
C GLU A 27 -31.66 -5.56 24.03
N THR A 28 -31.79 -6.36 22.96
CA THR A 28 -32.74 -7.46 22.91
C THR A 28 -32.07 -8.75 23.35
N VAL A 29 -32.54 -9.25 24.49
CA VAL A 29 -32.26 -10.53 25.13
C VAL A 29 -32.63 -11.70 24.22
N ILE A 30 -31.70 -12.64 24.02
CA ILE A 30 -32.00 -14.02 23.63
C ILE A 30 -31.54 -14.92 24.78
N GLN A 31 -32.50 -15.57 25.44
CA GLN A 31 -32.28 -16.63 26.43
C GLN A 31 -31.65 -17.87 25.78
N SER A 32 -30.75 -18.53 26.49
CA SER A 32 -30.44 -19.95 26.31
C SER A 32 -30.07 -20.58 27.65
N GLU A 33 -30.60 -21.78 27.85
CA GLU A 33 -30.66 -22.65 29.04
C GLU A 33 -29.31 -23.09 29.67
N GLU A 34 -29.32 -23.26 31.00
CA GLU A 34 -28.41 -24.09 31.85
C GLU A 34 -28.87 -25.59 31.77
N PRO A 35 -28.18 -26.68 32.29
CA PRO A 35 -27.12 -26.78 33.32
C PRO A 35 -26.17 -28.05 33.21
N PRO A 36 -25.56 -28.70 34.26
CA PRO A 36 -24.98 -28.29 35.57
C PRO A 36 -23.55 -28.85 35.93
N ALA A 37 -22.92 -28.22 36.95
CA ALA A 37 -22.21 -28.71 38.17
C ALA A 37 -20.95 -29.64 38.24
N ALA A 38 -19.99 -29.16 39.06
CA ALA A 38 -19.21 -29.78 40.16
C ALA A 38 -17.94 -30.63 39.91
N VAL A 39 -16.82 -30.28 40.59
CA VAL A 39 -15.92 -31.19 41.35
C VAL A 39 -15.07 -30.39 42.39
N GLU A 40 -15.14 -30.78 43.67
CA GLU A 40 -14.24 -30.41 44.78
C GLU A 40 -12.96 -31.28 44.79
N ALA A 41 -11.83 -30.76 45.28
CA ALA A 41 -10.59 -31.51 45.51
C ALA A 41 -10.16 -31.45 47.00
N PRO A 42 -9.66 -32.56 47.60
CA PRO A 42 -9.03 -32.52 48.91
C PRO A 42 -7.49 -32.61 48.83
N GLU A 43 -6.80 -31.84 49.68
CA GLU A 43 -5.37 -32.01 50.01
C GLU A 43 -5.18 -33.04 51.14
N THR A 44 -3.98 -33.66 51.24
CA THR A 44 -3.13 -33.76 52.48
C THR A 44 -1.89 -34.71 52.32
N THR A 45 -0.67 -34.13 52.46
CA THR A 45 0.59 -34.50 53.20
C THR A 45 1.10 -35.97 53.38
N PRO A 46 2.34 -36.30 53.89
CA PRO A 46 3.64 -35.57 54.11
C PRO A 46 4.97 -36.37 53.80
N GLY A 47 6.17 -35.74 53.90
CA GLY A 47 7.46 -36.41 54.25
C GLY A 47 8.70 -36.08 53.39
N GLU A 48 9.44 -35.00 53.69
CA GLU A 48 10.43 -34.40 52.77
C GLU A 48 11.91 -34.84 52.93
N ASP A 49 12.37 -35.45 54.02
CA ASP A 49 13.83 -35.64 54.23
C ASP A 49 14.44 -36.94 53.65
N GLU A 50 13.78 -38.10 53.71
CA GLU A 50 14.35 -39.35 53.13
C GLU A 50 14.19 -39.44 51.59
N SER A 51 13.28 -38.65 51.04
CA SER A 51 13.02 -38.58 49.60
C SER A 51 14.10 -37.77 48.88
N ALA A 52 14.60 -36.71 49.51
CA ALA A 52 15.60 -35.80 48.95
C ALA A 52 16.97 -36.47 48.72
N ASP A 53 17.47 -37.25 49.68
CA ASP A 53 18.76 -37.94 49.56
C ASP A 53 18.76 -39.03 48.49
N ARG A 54 17.61 -39.72 48.32
CA ARG A 54 17.43 -40.72 47.26
C ARG A 54 17.35 -40.05 45.89
N ALA A 55 16.64 -38.93 45.80
CA ALA A 55 16.56 -38.12 44.58
C ALA A 55 17.94 -37.60 44.16
N MET A 56 18.74 -37.11 45.09
CA MET A 56 20.09 -36.58 44.79
C MET A 56 21.05 -37.65 44.28
N ARG A 57 21.03 -38.88 44.84
CA ARG A 57 21.81 -40.01 44.29
C ARG A 57 21.36 -40.40 42.88
N GLN A 58 20.06 -40.47 42.65
CA GLN A 58 19.50 -40.83 41.35
C GLN A 58 19.79 -39.77 40.27
N ILE A 59 19.85 -38.49 40.66
CA ILE A 59 20.27 -37.38 39.79
C ILE A 59 21.75 -37.50 39.45
N GLY A 60 22.61 -37.82 40.42
CA GLY A 60 24.05 -38.02 40.17
C GLY A 60 24.35 -39.16 39.18
N GLU A 61 23.70 -40.31 39.37
CA GLU A 61 23.82 -41.46 38.45
C GLU A 61 23.27 -41.15 37.06
N GLY A 62 22.18 -40.37 36.97
CA GLY A 62 21.63 -39.90 35.71
C GLY A 62 22.56 -38.93 34.97
N ALA A 63 23.23 -38.03 35.68
CA ALA A 63 24.16 -37.07 35.11
C ALA A 63 25.40 -37.75 34.51
N ASP A 64 25.96 -38.75 35.18
CA ASP A 64 27.12 -39.50 34.69
C ASP A 64 26.78 -40.33 33.43
N ALA A 65 25.58 -40.93 33.39
CA ALA A 65 25.10 -41.65 32.21
C ALA A 65 24.90 -40.71 31.00
N ILE A 66 24.43 -39.48 31.22
CA ILE A 66 24.28 -38.47 30.16
C ILE A 66 25.64 -38.02 29.63
N LEU A 67 26.63 -37.79 30.51
CA LEU A 67 27.97 -37.39 30.11
C LEU A 67 28.69 -38.49 29.31
N GLN A 68 28.52 -39.76 29.70
CA GLN A 68 29.04 -40.88 28.94
C GLN A 68 28.36 -41.01 27.57
N GLY A 69 27.04 -40.93 27.50
CA GLY A 69 26.29 -40.98 26.25
C GLY A 69 26.64 -39.85 25.29
N ALA A 70 26.84 -38.63 25.78
CA ALA A 70 27.28 -37.50 24.98
C ALA A 70 28.71 -37.70 24.42
N GLY A 71 29.60 -38.30 25.21
CA GLY A 71 30.96 -38.64 24.77
C GLY A 71 30.99 -39.69 23.66
N GLU A 72 30.14 -40.72 23.75
CA GLU A 72 30.01 -41.74 22.71
C GLU A 72 29.41 -41.20 21.42
N LEU A 73 28.35 -40.38 21.53
CA LEU A 73 27.74 -39.71 20.37
C LEU A 73 28.72 -38.80 19.64
N ALA A 74 29.54 -38.04 20.39
CA ALA A 74 30.55 -37.16 19.81
C ALA A 74 31.64 -37.94 19.05
N ARG A 75 32.02 -39.14 19.52
CA ARG A 75 32.97 -40.01 18.81
C ARG A 75 32.36 -40.60 17.54
N ASP A 76 31.15 -41.15 17.63
CA ASP A 76 30.43 -41.72 16.48
C ASP A 76 30.14 -40.64 15.41
N ALA A 77 29.78 -39.43 15.83
CA ALA A 77 29.58 -38.30 14.92
C ALA A 77 30.86 -37.90 14.18
N ARG A 78 32.02 -37.87 14.86
CA ARG A 78 33.31 -37.58 14.22
C ARG A 78 33.69 -38.66 13.21
N GLU A 79 33.56 -39.93 13.58
CA GLU A 79 33.92 -41.04 12.71
C GLU A 79 33.04 -41.11 11.45
N ARG A 80 31.74 -40.81 11.59
CA ARG A 80 30.84 -40.66 10.44
C ARG A 80 31.18 -39.46 9.57
N THR A 81 31.56 -38.34 10.19
CA THR A 81 31.95 -37.12 9.46
C THR A 81 33.24 -37.36 8.68
N GLU A 82 34.22 -38.06 9.25
CA GLU A 82 35.48 -38.41 8.56
C GLU A 82 35.21 -39.30 7.35
N ARG A 83 34.36 -40.34 7.48
CA ARG A 83 33.95 -41.17 6.33
C ARG A 83 33.22 -40.38 5.24
N LEU A 84 32.31 -39.49 5.63
CA LEU A 84 31.60 -38.63 4.68
C LEU A 84 32.54 -37.66 3.96
N LEU A 85 33.55 -37.14 4.65
CA LEU A 85 34.56 -36.26 4.05
C LEU A 85 35.51 -37.03 3.12
N GLU A 86 35.85 -38.27 3.45
CA GLU A 86 36.66 -39.15 2.60
C GLU A 86 35.93 -39.49 1.29
N ASP A 87 34.63 -39.80 1.38
CA ASP A 87 33.77 -40.05 0.21
C ASP A 87 33.50 -38.78 -0.62
N ALA A 88 33.43 -37.61 0.02
CA ALA A 88 33.14 -36.33 -0.63
C ALA A 88 34.37 -35.59 -1.15
N GLY A 89 35.59 -35.94 -0.72
CA GLY A 89 36.84 -35.28 -1.13
C GLY A 89 36.97 -35.06 -2.64
N PRO A 90 36.77 -36.09 -3.48
CA PRO A 90 36.86 -35.94 -4.94
C PRO A 90 35.78 -35.02 -5.55
N ALA A 91 34.63 -34.87 -4.89
CA ALA A 91 33.59 -33.95 -5.33
C ALA A 91 33.89 -32.50 -4.91
N LEU A 92 34.46 -32.31 -3.71
CA LEU A 92 34.90 -31.01 -3.20
C LEU A 92 36.07 -30.45 -4.03
N ASP A 93 37.00 -31.29 -4.46
CA ASP A 93 38.11 -30.87 -5.33
C ASP A 93 37.61 -30.37 -6.69
N ARG A 94 36.65 -31.07 -7.31
CA ARG A 94 35.99 -30.61 -8.55
C ARG A 94 35.20 -29.31 -8.34
N ALA A 95 34.52 -29.17 -7.22
CA ALA A 95 33.79 -27.94 -6.89
C ALA A 95 34.76 -26.75 -6.70
N GLY A 96 35.92 -26.96 -6.09
CA GLY A 96 36.96 -25.95 -5.93
C GLY A 96 37.60 -25.51 -7.26
N GLU A 97 37.72 -26.41 -8.22
CA GLU A 97 38.18 -26.10 -9.58
C GLU A 97 37.16 -25.25 -10.34
N VAL A 98 35.88 -25.63 -10.31
CA VAL A 98 34.77 -24.85 -10.90
C VAL A 98 34.64 -23.46 -10.26
N ALA A 99 34.82 -23.34 -8.94
CA ALA A 99 34.80 -22.06 -8.25
C ALA A 99 35.95 -21.12 -8.68
N ARG A 100 37.12 -21.68 -9.02
CA ARG A 100 38.28 -20.92 -9.49
C ARG A 100 38.04 -20.36 -10.90
N ASP A 101 37.46 -21.16 -11.79
CA ASP A 101 37.10 -20.72 -13.14
C ASP A 101 35.99 -19.68 -13.15
N ILE A 102 34.97 -19.84 -12.27
CA ILE A 102 33.92 -18.84 -12.08
C ILE A 102 34.52 -17.54 -11.55
N GLY A 103 35.41 -17.59 -10.56
CA GLY A 103 36.08 -16.41 -9.99
C GLY A 103 36.86 -15.61 -11.03
N ALA A 104 37.58 -16.28 -11.94
CA ALA A 104 38.30 -15.63 -13.03
C ALA A 104 37.35 -14.97 -14.05
N SER A 105 36.19 -15.56 -14.31
CA SER A 105 35.19 -15.00 -15.23
C SER A 105 34.47 -13.76 -14.67
N LEU A 106 34.29 -13.69 -13.34
CA LEU A 106 33.60 -12.57 -12.67
C LEU A 106 34.45 -11.29 -12.59
N ASP A 107 35.80 -11.42 -12.55
CA ASP A 107 36.70 -10.26 -12.51
C ASP A 107 36.63 -9.44 -13.82
N GLU A 108 36.49 -10.09 -14.97
CA GLU A 108 36.34 -9.37 -16.25
C GLU A 108 34.93 -8.83 -16.49
N ILE A 109 33.89 -9.54 -16.03
CA ILE A 109 32.51 -9.01 -16.07
C ILE A 109 32.40 -7.75 -15.20
N GLY A 110 33.02 -7.74 -14.02
CA GLY A 110 33.04 -6.58 -13.13
C GLY A 110 33.70 -5.34 -13.73
N LYS A 111 34.86 -5.50 -14.38
CA LYS A 111 35.57 -4.40 -15.05
C LYS A 111 34.78 -3.83 -16.24
N GLN A 112 34.04 -4.67 -16.96
CA GLN A 112 33.21 -4.23 -18.08
C GLN A 112 31.96 -3.50 -17.60
N ALA A 113 31.30 -4.01 -16.55
CA ALA A 113 30.12 -3.38 -15.94
C ALA A 113 30.43 -1.99 -15.37
N LEU A 114 31.62 -1.79 -14.77
CA LEU A 114 32.05 -0.48 -14.28
C LEU A 114 32.21 0.55 -15.41
N ARG A 115 32.80 0.16 -16.54
CA ARG A 115 32.94 1.03 -17.71
C ARG A 115 31.59 1.40 -18.34
N ASP A 116 30.69 0.42 -18.43
CA ASP A 116 29.34 0.65 -18.95
C ASP A 116 28.50 1.54 -18.02
N PHE A 117 28.70 1.42 -16.71
CA PHE A 117 28.07 2.29 -15.72
C PHE A 117 28.56 3.74 -15.83
N GLU A 118 29.87 3.96 -15.90
CA GLU A 118 30.45 5.31 -16.07
C GLU A 118 29.94 5.97 -17.36
N SER A 119 29.93 5.22 -18.47
CA SER A 119 29.38 5.71 -19.75
C SER A 119 27.88 6.00 -19.68
N GLY A 120 27.12 5.18 -18.95
CA GLY A 120 25.70 5.38 -18.69
C GLY A 120 25.42 6.66 -17.89
N VAL A 121 26.24 6.95 -16.86
CA VAL A 121 26.13 8.18 -16.05
C VAL A 121 26.42 9.42 -16.90
N GLU A 122 27.46 9.40 -17.75
CA GLU A 122 27.75 10.51 -18.66
C GLU A 122 26.61 10.78 -19.66
N MET A 123 26.00 9.72 -20.18
CA MET A 123 24.85 9.84 -21.09
C MET A 123 23.61 10.39 -20.38
N LEU A 124 23.42 10.05 -19.10
CA LEU A 124 22.33 10.57 -18.28
C LEU A 124 22.54 12.06 -17.97
N GLN A 125 23.77 12.44 -17.58
CA GLN A 125 24.15 13.83 -17.32
C GLN A 125 23.87 14.72 -18.54
N ARG A 126 24.26 14.26 -19.74
CA ARG A 126 23.99 14.95 -21.01
C ARG A 126 22.49 15.11 -21.26
N ARG A 127 21.69 14.08 -20.98
CA ARG A 127 20.21 14.17 -21.10
C ARG A 127 19.57 15.10 -20.08
N ILE A 128 20.12 15.20 -18.88
CA ILE A 128 19.66 16.16 -17.86
C ILE A 128 19.96 17.59 -18.32
N GLU A 129 21.16 17.87 -18.83
CA GLU A 129 21.53 19.18 -19.38
C GLU A 129 20.68 19.56 -20.61
N GLU A 130 20.45 18.60 -21.52
CA GLU A 130 19.52 18.80 -22.65
C GLU A 130 18.08 19.05 -22.18
N SER A 131 17.62 18.36 -21.14
CA SER A 131 16.28 18.54 -20.55
C SER A 131 16.14 19.88 -19.81
N ASP A 132 17.17 20.37 -19.15
CA ASP A 132 17.13 21.67 -18.47
C ASP A 132 17.22 22.85 -19.47
N SER A 133 17.91 22.67 -20.60
CA SER A 133 17.92 23.66 -21.68
C SER A 133 16.55 23.84 -22.36
N THR A 134 15.74 22.76 -22.41
CA THR A 134 14.36 22.79 -22.92
C THR A 134 13.33 23.25 -21.87
N ARG A 135 13.70 23.24 -20.59
CA ARG A 135 12.87 23.69 -19.44
C ARG A 135 12.94 25.20 -19.17
N SER A 136 13.71 25.97 -19.97
CA SER A 136 13.85 27.43 -19.84
C SER A 136 12.66 28.27 -20.36
N ARG A 137 11.52 27.65 -20.68
CA ARG A 137 10.26 28.40 -20.79
C ARG A 137 9.73 28.67 -19.38
N PRO A 138 9.40 29.91 -19.00
CA PRO A 138 8.82 30.19 -17.69
C PRO A 138 7.53 29.37 -17.56
N ARG A 139 7.55 28.40 -16.64
CA ARG A 139 6.37 27.64 -16.24
C ARG A 139 5.35 28.65 -15.73
N PRO A 140 4.10 28.66 -16.23
CA PRO A 140 3.07 29.49 -15.61
C PRO A 140 3.00 29.15 -14.11
N ALA A 141 2.82 30.17 -13.28
CA ALA A 141 2.82 30.04 -11.84
C ALA A 141 1.90 28.89 -11.41
N ILE A 142 2.47 27.90 -10.73
CA ILE A 142 1.73 26.78 -10.14
C ILE A 142 0.60 27.38 -9.30
N PRO A 143 -0.68 27.06 -9.57
CA PRO A 143 -1.76 27.48 -8.70
C PRO A 143 -1.51 26.88 -7.32
N GLN A 144 -1.54 27.73 -6.31
CA GLN A 144 -1.43 27.48 -4.87
C GLN A 144 -1.21 26.02 -4.46
N ARG A 145 -0.02 25.71 -3.92
CA ARG A 145 0.19 24.47 -3.15
C ARG A 145 -0.87 24.40 -2.07
N CYS A 146 -1.71 23.36 -2.11
CA CYS A 146 -2.71 23.15 -1.08
C CYS A 146 -2.00 22.93 0.26
N SER A 147 -2.38 23.69 1.29
CA SER A 147 -1.77 23.65 2.62
C SER A 147 -2.24 22.44 3.46
N HIS A 148 -2.30 21.26 2.85
CA HIS A 148 -2.60 20.03 3.60
C HIS A 148 -1.39 19.61 4.44
N ARG A 149 -1.65 18.92 5.55
CA ARG A 149 -0.63 18.07 6.15
C ARG A 149 -0.76 16.64 5.58
N PRO A 150 0.34 15.93 5.26
CA PRO A 150 0.26 14.61 4.62
C PRO A 150 -0.53 13.56 5.41
N ASP A 151 -0.58 13.69 6.73
CA ASP A 151 -1.33 12.82 7.65
C ASP A 151 -2.85 13.00 7.58
N GLN A 152 -3.34 14.11 7.03
CA GLN A 152 -4.78 14.37 6.85
C GLN A 152 -5.36 13.73 5.60
N LEU A 153 -4.52 13.42 4.61
CA LEU A 153 -4.97 12.82 3.36
C LEU A 153 -5.27 11.33 3.54
N ARG A 154 -6.22 10.80 2.76
CA ARG A 154 -6.43 9.36 2.68
C ARG A 154 -5.27 8.68 1.94
N ALA A 155 -5.11 7.38 2.16
CA ALA A 155 -4.00 6.63 1.58
C ALA A 155 -4.02 6.61 0.04
N ASP A 156 -5.21 6.50 -0.56
CA ASP A 156 -5.41 6.55 -2.01
C ASP A 156 -5.09 7.93 -2.57
N THR A 157 -5.48 9.01 -1.90
CA THR A 157 -5.12 10.38 -2.29
C THR A 157 -3.62 10.61 -2.27
N ARG A 158 -2.92 10.16 -1.22
CA ARG A 158 -1.45 10.22 -1.16
C ARG A 158 -0.81 9.42 -2.29
N ALA A 159 -1.29 8.21 -2.55
CA ALA A 159 -0.78 7.37 -3.63
C ALA A 159 -0.98 8.04 -4.99
N ALA A 160 -2.17 8.56 -5.27
CA ALA A 160 -2.50 9.26 -6.51
C ALA A 160 -1.67 10.54 -6.68
N ALA A 161 -1.51 11.34 -5.62
CA ALA A 161 -0.71 12.57 -5.66
C ALA A 161 0.77 12.31 -5.96
N ARG A 162 1.33 11.20 -5.45
CA ARG A 162 2.73 10.81 -5.68
C ARG A 162 2.96 10.16 -7.05
N ALA A 163 1.95 9.50 -7.60
CA ALA A 163 2.08 8.76 -8.85
C ALA A 163 2.50 9.65 -10.03
N GLY A 164 1.91 10.85 -10.16
CA GLY A 164 2.23 11.78 -11.24
C GLY A 164 3.72 12.19 -11.29
N PRO A 165 4.26 12.82 -10.23
CA PRO A 165 5.69 13.17 -10.17
C PRO A 165 6.64 11.97 -10.28
N ALA A 166 6.22 10.80 -9.82
CA ALA A 166 7.01 9.57 -9.89
C ALA A 166 6.93 8.86 -11.26
N GLY A 167 6.08 9.33 -12.19
CA GLY A 167 5.87 8.67 -13.49
C GLY A 167 5.23 7.28 -13.39
N VAL A 168 4.41 7.06 -12.36
CA VAL A 168 3.75 5.77 -12.11
C VAL A 168 2.34 5.79 -12.69
N GLY A 169 2.07 4.84 -13.59
CA GLY A 169 0.77 4.65 -14.21
C GLY A 169 0.47 5.64 -15.35
N PRO A 170 -0.75 5.58 -15.93
CA PRO A 170 -1.16 6.44 -17.03
C PRO A 170 -1.32 7.91 -16.61
N ALA A 171 -1.31 8.83 -17.59
CA ALA A 171 -1.34 10.27 -17.35
C ALA A 171 -2.57 10.77 -16.55
N TYR A 172 -3.69 10.04 -16.58
CA TYR A 172 -4.89 10.39 -15.81
C TYR A 172 -4.76 10.10 -14.30
N VAL A 173 -3.76 9.33 -13.88
CA VAL A 173 -3.52 9.02 -12.46
C VAL A 173 -3.15 10.31 -11.73
N GLY A 174 -3.81 10.57 -10.60
CA GLY A 174 -3.69 11.82 -9.86
C GLY A 174 -4.89 12.15 -8.99
N ALA A 175 -4.74 13.21 -8.20
CA ALA A 175 -5.85 13.86 -7.51
C ALA A 175 -6.34 15.04 -8.37
N TRP A 176 -7.66 15.17 -8.48
CA TRP A 176 -8.34 16.11 -9.37
C TRP A 176 -9.52 16.78 -8.65
N ALA A 177 -9.77 18.05 -8.93
CA ALA A 177 -10.91 18.80 -8.40
C ALA A 177 -11.54 19.71 -9.47
N GLY A 178 -12.76 20.20 -9.26
CA GLY A 178 -13.43 21.10 -10.20
C GLY A 178 -12.71 22.43 -10.39
N ASP A 179 -11.95 22.87 -9.38
CA ASP A 179 -11.13 24.07 -9.41
C ASP A 179 -9.96 23.97 -8.41
N ALA A 180 -9.03 24.93 -8.51
CA ALA A 180 -7.82 24.94 -7.69
C ALA A 180 -8.07 25.17 -6.19
N ALA A 181 -9.17 25.85 -5.83
CA ALA A 181 -9.51 26.07 -4.43
C ALA A 181 -10.00 24.76 -3.79
N SER A 182 -10.78 23.98 -4.54
CA SER A 182 -11.33 22.69 -4.13
C SER A 182 -10.26 21.61 -3.90
N CYS A 183 -9.08 21.74 -4.51
CA CYS A 183 -7.95 20.84 -4.23
C CYS A 183 -7.51 20.86 -2.75
N GLY A 184 -7.68 21.99 -2.07
CA GLY A 184 -7.39 22.15 -0.64
C GLY A 184 -8.43 21.54 0.30
N ALA A 185 -9.54 21.04 -0.25
CA ALA A 185 -10.65 20.49 0.51
C ALA A 185 -10.81 18.96 0.36
N ILE A 186 -10.05 18.34 -0.55
CA ILE A 186 -10.05 16.88 -0.75
C ILE A 186 -9.70 16.18 0.57
N ASP A 187 -10.53 15.23 0.97
CA ASP A 187 -10.44 14.44 2.22
C ASP A 187 -10.65 15.22 3.53
N VAL A 188 -10.90 16.53 3.45
CA VAL A 188 -11.22 17.38 4.62
C VAL A 188 -12.69 17.75 4.64
N GLU A 189 -13.26 18.06 3.46
CA GLU A 189 -14.64 18.49 3.30
C GLU A 189 -15.33 17.67 2.19
N PRO A 190 -16.68 17.63 2.17
CA PRO A 190 -17.44 17.06 1.08
C PRO A 190 -17.27 17.87 -0.22
N VAL A 191 -16.34 17.44 -1.09
CA VAL A 191 -16.11 18.05 -2.41
C VAL A 191 -16.84 17.25 -3.49
N GLU A 192 -17.91 17.82 -4.07
CA GLU A 192 -18.74 17.14 -5.08
C GLU A 192 -17.99 16.89 -6.40
N MET A 193 -17.27 17.90 -6.88
CA MET A 193 -16.47 17.82 -8.11
C MET A 193 -15.04 17.45 -7.78
N MET A 194 -14.80 16.19 -7.46
CA MET A 194 -13.46 15.64 -7.30
C MET A 194 -13.33 14.25 -7.92
N ALA A 195 -12.08 13.88 -8.23
CA ALA A 195 -11.71 12.52 -8.56
C ALA A 195 -10.31 12.23 -8.01
N VAL A 196 -10.18 11.18 -7.22
CA VAL A 196 -8.89 10.61 -6.83
C VAL A 196 -8.71 9.34 -7.62
N ILE A 197 -7.76 9.36 -8.55
CA ILE A 197 -7.52 8.26 -9.49
C ILE A 197 -6.17 7.62 -9.19
N THR A 198 -6.21 6.35 -8.80
CA THR A 198 -5.04 5.47 -8.71
C THR A 198 -4.96 4.61 -9.99
N PRO A 199 -3.91 3.78 -10.17
CA PRO A 199 -3.83 2.85 -11.31
C PRO A 199 -5.07 1.99 -11.54
N THR A 200 -5.78 1.61 -10.48
CA THR A 200 -6.88 0.63 -10.53
C THR A 200 -8.19 1.11 -9.90
N THR A 201 -8.21 2.31 -9.31
CA THR A 201 -9.41 2.84 -8.63
C THR A 201 -9.68 4.30 -8.94
N ILE A 202 -10.96 4.66 -9.06
CA ILE A 202 -11.43 6.04 -9.11
C ILE A 202 -12.35 6.24 -7.91
N ARG A 203 -12.00 7.15 -7.01
CA ARG A 203 -12.92 7.65 -5.99
C ARG A 203 -13.46 9.01 -6.40
N ARG A 204 -14.77 9.17 -6.31
CA ARG A 204 -15.52 10.42 -6.47
C ARG A 204 -16.30 10.70 -5.18
N TYR A 205 -17.07 11.79 -5.16
CA TYR A 205 -17.82 12.26 -3.98
C TYR A 205 -18.61 11.16 -3.26
N GLU A 206 -19.39 10.38 -4.01
CA GLU A 206 -20.31 9.36 -3.46
C GLU A 206 -20.08 7.96 -4.07
N SER A 207 -18.99 7.76 -4.80
CA SER A 207 -18.72 6.48 -5.45
C SER A 207 -17.25 6.12 -5.50
N VAL A 208 -16.99 4.82 -5.47
CA VAL A 208 -15.67 4.23 -5.71
C VAL A 208 -15.80 3.19 -6.79
N CYS A 209 -15.02 3.34 -7.85
CA CYS A 209 -14.97 2.43 -8.98
C CYS A 209 -13.64 1.71 -9.03
N ASN A 210 -13.67 0.40 -9.31
CA ASN A 210 -12.49 -0.42 -9.60
C ASN A 210 -12.45 -0.70 -11.10
N PHE A 211 -11.26 -0.68 -11.68
CA PHE A 211 -11.07 -0.91 -13.11
C PHE A 211 -9.68 -1.49 -13.39
N GLU A 212 -9.49 -2.06 -14.58
CA GLU A 212 -8.17 -2.46 -15.07
C GLU A 212 -7.43 -1.29 -15.70
N GLU A 213 -6.18 -1.06 -15.30
CA GLU A 213 -5.35 0.02 -15.85
C GLU A 213 -5.32 -0.02 -17.38
N ALA A 214 -5.57 1.12 -18.02
CA ALA A 214 -5.54 1.23 -19.48
C ALA A 214 -4.66 2.40 -19.91
N ALA A 215 -3.76 2.17 -20.86
CA ALA A 215 -3.01 3.25 -21.47
C ALA A 215 -3.93 4.23 -22.21
N MET A 216 -3.56 5.51 -22.25
CA MET A 216 -4.27 6.50 -23.05
C MET A 216 -3.82 6.44 -24.51
N SER A 217 -4.78 6.58 -25.44
CA SER A 217 -4.53 6.70 -26.87
C SER A 217 -5.10 8.02 -27.37
N GLY A 218 -4.27 8.86 -28.00
CA GLY A 218 -4.70 10.17 -28.49
C GLY A 218 -5.21 11.12 -27.38
N GLY A 219 -4.71 10.97 -26.15
CA GLY A 219 -5.16 11.77 -25.01
C GLY A 219 -6.51 11.34 -24.42
N SER A 220 -7.06 10.19 -24.82
CA SER A 220 -8.31 9.67 -24.27
C SER A 220 -8.20 8.17 -23.96
N THR A 221 -9.03 7.69 -23.04
CA THR A 221 -9.24 6.26 -22.78
C THR A 221 -10.65 6.02 -22.24
N THR A 222 -11.15 4.81 -22.41
CA THR A 222 -12.42 4.36 -21.83
C THR A 222 -12.15 3.17 -20.92
N LEU A 223 -12.54 3.29 -19.68
CA LEU A 223 -12.38 2.28 -18.65
C LEU A 223 -13.70 1.53 -18.46
N ALA A 224 -13.65 0.21 -18.46
CA ALA A 224 -14.74 -0.62 -17.92
C ALA A 224 -14.52 -0.73 -16.42
N ALA A 225 -15.48 -0.28 -15.62
CA ALA A 225 -15.33 -0.13 -14.19
C ALA A 225 -16.54 -0.69 -13.42
N SER A 226 -16.25 -1.36 -12.31
CA SER A 226 -17.25 -1.80 -11.34
C SER A 226 -17.31 -0.78 -10.20
N CYS A 227 -18.42 -0.07 -10.10
CA CYS A 227 -18.61 1.06 -9.20
C CYS A 227 -19.55 0.70 -8.05
N ILE A 228 -19.18 1.10 -6.83
CA ILE A 228 -20.06 1.05 -5.67
C ILE A 228 -20.56 2.47 -5.41
N ALA A 229 -21.89 2.66 -5.45
CA ALA A 229 -22.56 3.91 -5.12
C ALA A 229 -23.79 3.60 -4.26
N GLU A 230 -24.00 4.34 -3.17
CA GLU A 230 -25.14 4.15 -2.26
C GLU A 230 -25.31 2.71 -1.71
N GLY A 231 -24.24 1.91 -1.73
CA GLY A 231 -24.23 0.51 -1.27
C GLY A 231 -24.50 -0.52 -2.37
N ASP A 232 -24.87 -0.09 -3.58
CA ASP A 232 -25.09 -0.96 -4.72
C ASP A 232 -23.88 -0.98 -5.66
N THR A 233 -23.63 -2.15 -6.27
CA THR A 233 -22.58 -2.32 -7.28
C THR A 233 -23.16 -2.26 -8.69
N GLU A 234 -22.59 -1.43 -9.54
CA GLU A 234 -22.98 -1.24 -10.95
C GLU A 234 -21.76 -1.25 -11.88
N GLU A 235 -21.92 -1.85 -13.06
CA GLU A 235 -20.92 -1.80 -14.12
C GLU A 235 -21.11 -0.55 -14.97
N ARG A 236 -20.05 0.23 -15.17
CA ARG A 236 -20.07 1.49 -15.93
C ARG A 236 -18.89 1.59 -16.88
N GLN A 237 -19.09 2.32 -17.96
CA GLN A 237 -17.99 2.80 -18.78
C GLN A 237 -17.67 4.24 -18.42
N ILE A 238 -16.39 4.53 -18.16
CA ILE A 238 -15.91 5.86 -17.79
C ILE A 238 -14.95 6.32 -18.87
N THR A 239 -15.23 7.44 -19.52
CA THR A 239 -14.32 8.06 -20.47
C THR A 239 -13.47 9.10 -19.75
N LEU A 240 -12.15 8.98 -19.91
CA LEU A 240 -11.16 9.93 -19.41
C LEU A 240 -10.49 10.59 -20.61
N THR A 241 -10.52 11.92 -20.67
CA THR A 241 -9.83 12.70 -21.70
C THR A 241 -8.93 13.72 -21.04
N MET A 242 -7.71 13.84 -21.54
CA MET A 242 -6.67 14.74 -21.06
C MET A 242 -6.36 15.75 -22.16
N PRO A 243 -7.01 16.93 -22.18
CA PRO A 243 -6.69 17.99 -23.13
C PRO A 243 -5.26 18.53 -22.99
N ASP A 244 -4.75 18.51 -21.75
CA ASP A 244 -3.41 18.90 -21.35
C ASP A 244 -3.04 18.17 -20.04
N ASP A 245 -1.80 18.32 -19.56
CA ASP A 245 -1.31 17.59 -18.39
C ASP A 245 -2.02 17.94 -17.08
N ASP A 246 -2.66 19.11 -17.01
CA ASP A 246 -3.25 19.69 -15.80
C ASP A 246 -4.78 19.72 -15.84
N THR A 247 -5.41 19.19 -16.90
CA THR A 247 -6.86 19.11 -17.07
C THR A 247 -7.29 17.68 -17.36
N LEU A 248 -8.27 17.20 -16.59
CA LEU A 248 -8.96 15.95 -16.85
C LEU A 248 -10.44 16.22 -17.16
N GLU A 249 -10.95 15.63 -18.23
CA GLU A 249 -12.38 15.55 -18.51
C GLU A 249 -12.84 14.11 -18.26
N ILE A 250 -13.75 13.93 -17.31
CA ILE A 250 -14.33 12.64 -16.92
C ILE A 250 -15.81 12.59 -17.26
N GLY A 251 -16.23 11.58 -18.01
CA GLY A 251 -17.62 11.45 -18.46
C GLY A 251 -18.01 10.01 -18.73
N GLN A 252 -19.15 9.83 -19.39
CA GLN A 252 -19.63 8.53 -19.85
C GLN A 252 -19.75 8.54 -21.37
N PRO A 253 -19.48 7.40 -22.05
CA PRO A 253 -19.67 7.31 -23.49
C PRO A 253 -21.11 7.70 -23.88
N GLY A 254 -21.24 8.64 -24.81
CA GLY A 254 -22.54 9.05 -25.35
C GLY A 254 -23.40 9.94 -24.45
N SER A 255 -22.97 10.31 -23.24
CA SER A 255 -23.74 11.21 -22.36
C SER A 255 -23.79 12.66 -22.87
N GLY A 256 -22.78 13.06 -23.66
CA GLY A 256 -22.59 14.46 -24.08
C GLY A 256 -22.19 15.41 -22.94
N THR A 257 -21.97 14.88 -21.73
CA THR A 257 -21.60 15.61 -20.52
C THR A 257 -20.33 15.02 -19.92
N ALA A 258 -19.31 15.84 -19.75
CA ALA A 258 -18.07 15.50 -19.06
C ALA A 258 -17.79 16.57 -18.00
N ALA A 259 -17.40 16.14 -16.80
CA ALA A 259 -16.91 17.04 -15.77
C ALA A 259 -15.46 17.39 -16.08
N ARG A 260 -15.16 18.69 -16.16
CA ARG A 260 -13.80 19.20 -16.30
C ARG A 260 -13.20 19.43 -14.92
N LEU A 261 -12.03 18.85 -14.68
CA LEU A 261 -11.30 18.89 -13.43
C LEU A 261 -9.88 19.40 -13.68
N VAL A 262 -9.31 20.05 -12.67
CA VAL A 262 -7.91 20.51 -12.63
C VAL A 262 -7.08 19.59 -11.75
N ARG A 263 -5.81 19.40 -12.11
CA ARG A 263 -4.88 18.59 -11.33
C ARG A 263 -4.55 19.26 -10.00
N CYS A 264 -4.63 18.49 -8.92
CA CYS A 264 -4.25 18.94 -7.59
C CYS A 264 -2.79 18.63 -7.30
N HIS A 265 -2.04 19.66 -6.87
CA HIS A 265 -0.66 19.53 -6.40
C HIS A 265 -0.65 19.47 -4.86
N LEU A 266 -0.99 18.29 -4.34
CA LEU A 266 -1.04 18.03 -2.91
C LEU A 266 0.39 17.87 -2.35
N PRO A 267 0.60 18.22 -1.06
CA PRO A 267 1.89 18.05 -0.41
C PRO A 267 2.21 16.57 -0.23
N GLU A 268 3.50 16.24 -0.37
CA GLU A 268 4.03 14.89 -0.14
C GLU A 268 4.10 14.54 1.34
#